data_AF-A0A4Y1ZYC0-F1
#
_entry.id   AF-A0A4Y1ZYC0-F1
#
_cell.length_a   1.000
_cell.length_b   1.000
_cell.length_c   1.000
_cell.angle_alpha   90.00
_cell.angle_beta   90.00
_cell.angle_gamma   90.00
#
_symmetry.space_group_name_H-M   'P 1'
#
loop_
_entity.id
_entity.type
_entity.pdbx_description
1 polymer ?
#
loop_
_entity_poly.entity_id
_entity_poly.type
_entity_poly.pdbx_seq_one_letter_code
_entity_poly.pdbx_strand_id
1 'polypeptide(L)'
;MKDTGTKTTSLTETVAEIVGNLFPIDDIQRETDEQRRVREELCHYAVDLRDPPFTAQEIRATNGTDKMAKKKAPGGDHITMEMTIEIFKSCPTILETVFNKCLELGSFPEVWERPKLILLNKPGKNPGLSGSYDPFASSRS
;
A
#
# COMPACT_ATOMS: atom_id res chain seq x y z
N MET A 1 12.31 -15.24 16.21
CA MET A 1 13.44 -15.22 17.18
C MET A 1 13.93 -13.80 17.23
N LYS A 2 14.37 -13.36 18.41
CA LYS A 2 15.02 -12.07 18.60
C LYS A 2 16.40 -12.06 17.94
N ASP A 3 16.91 -10.88 17.63
CA ASP A 3 18.30 -10.70 17.17
C ASP A 3 19.35 -11.25 18.15
N THR A 4 19.00 -11.36 19.43
CA THR A 4 19.83 -11.98 20.48
C THR A 4 19.89 -13.52 20.40
N GLY A 5 19.23 -14.15 19.43
CA GLY A 5 19.17 -15.60 19.27
C GLY A 5 18.16 -16.31 20.19
N THR A 6 17.40 -15.56 20.99
CA THR A 6 16.38 -16.11 21.89
C THR A 6 15.03 -16.26 21.16
N LYS A 7 14.28 -17.32 21.46
CA LYS A 7 12.91 -17.48 20.93
C LYS A 7 11.96 -16.52 21.64
N THR A 8 11.01 -15.98 20.89
CA THR A 8 9.87 -15.27 21.46
C THR A 8 8.98 -16.28 22.18
N THR A 9 8.39 -15.88 23.30
CA THR A 9 7.64 -16.74 24.23
C THR A 9 6.14 -16.54 24.16
N SER A 10 5.69 -15.46 23.51
CA SER A 10 4.28 -15.15 23.30
C SER A 10 4.01 -14.64 21.89
N LEU A 11 2.74 -14.66 21.49
CA LEU A 11 2.30 -14.07 20.23
C LEU A 11 2.60 -12.57 20.20
N THR A 12 2.30 -11.84 21.27
CA THR A 12 2.56 -10.39 21.39
C THR A 12 4.04 -10.07 21.20
N GLU A 13 4.92 -10.84 21.84
CA GLU A 13 6.37 -10.67 21.69
C GLU A 13 6.84 -11.00 20.27
N THR A 14 6.23 -12.00 19.63
CA THR A 14 6.50 -12.33 18.22
C THR A 14 6.06 -11.21 17.28
N VAL A 15 4.89 -10.62 17.51
CA VAL A 15 4.38 -9.49 16.73
C VAL A 15 5.28 -8.26 16.93
N ALA A 16 5.65 -7.93 18.16
CA ALA A 16 6.53 -6.80 18.44
C ALA A 16 7.89 -6.95 17.75
N GLU A 17 8.47 -8.16 17.77
CA GLU A 17 9.73 -8.47 17.09
C GLU A 17 9.62 -8.33 15.57
N ILE A 18 8.51 -8.77 14.98
CA ILE A 18 8.26 -8.63 13.54
C ILE A 18 8.09 -7.15 13.17
N VAL A 19 7.29 -6.41 13.93
CA VAL A 19 7.03 -4.98 13.68
C VAL A 19 8.32 -4.19 13.80
N GLY A 20 9.09 -4.36 14.88
CA GLY A 20 10.35 -3.64 15.09
C GLY A 20 11.39 -3.89 14.00
N ASN A 21 11.44 -5.12 13.45
CA ASN A 21 12.42 -5.48 12.42
C ASN A 21 11.98 -5.15 10.99
N LEU A 22 10.71 -5.38 10.66
CA LEU A 22 10.21 -5.22 9.28
C LEU A 22 9.61 -3.83 9.02
N PHE A 23 9.23 -3.10 10.08
CA PHE A 23 8.61 -1.78 10.00
C PHE A 23 9.28 -0.82 10.99
N PRO A 24 10.55 -0.48 10.76
CA PRO A 24 11.28 0.43 11.66
C PRO A 24 10.56 1.78 11.75
N ILE A 25 10.58 2.36 12.95
CA ILE A 25 10.01 3.69 13.18
C ILE A 25 10.84 4.71 12.42
N ASP A 26 10.16 5.57 11.69
CA ASP A 26 10.76 6.72 11.02
C ASP A 26 11.15 7.78 12.08
N ASP A 27 12.42 7.78 12.49
CA ASP A 27 12.95 8.65 13.55
C ASP A 27 13.93 9.68 12.96
N ILE A 28 13.43 10.91 12.80
CA ILE A 28 14.16 12.07 12.27
C ILE A 28 15.46 12.34 13.05
N GLN A 29 15.49 12.06 14.35
CA GLN A 29 16.67 12.34 15.18
C GLN A 29 17.82 11.36 14.92
N ARG A 30 17.55 10.22 14.28
CA ARG A 30 18.53 9.18 13.97
C ARG A 30 18.88 9.10 12.48
N GLU A 31 18.36 10.02 11.68
CA GLU A 31 18.64 10.08 10.25
C GLU A 31 20.12 10.36 9.96
N THR A 32 20.65 9.68 8.94
CA THR A 32 21.91 10.06 8.31
C THR A 32 21.74 11.36 7.51
N ASP A 33 22.85 12.04 7.19
CA ASP A 33 22.81 13.24 6.35
C ASP A 33 22.18 12.97 4.96
N GLU A 34 22.36 11.77 4.41
CA GLU A 34 21.74 11.35 3.15
C GLU A 34 20.21 11.21 3.30
N GLN A 35 19.74 10.55 4.36
CA GLN A 35 18.31 10.38 4.63
C GLN A 35 17.61 11.72 4.84
N ARG A 36 18.25 12.63 5.59
CA ARG A 36 17.73 13.98 5.81
C ARG A 36 17.55 14.76 4.51
N ARG A 37 18.56 14.71 3.61
CA ARG A 37 18.48 15.39 2.30
C ARG A 37 17.32 14.86 1.47
N VAL A 38 17.12 13.54 1.43
CA VAL A 38 15.99 12.93 0.74
C VAL A 38 14.65 13.40 1.32
N ARG A 39 14.53 13.47 2.65
CA ARG A 39 13.33 14.01 3.30
C ARG A 39 13.08 15.46 2.92
N GLU A 40 14.10 16.32 2.99
CA GLU A 40 13.98 17.74 2.65
C GLU A 40 13.51 17.94 1.20
N GLU A 41 14.07 17.19 0.25
CA GLU A 41 13.66 17.20 -1.16
C GLU A 41 12.19 16.78 -1.33
N LEU A 42 11.75 15.71 -0.64
CA LEU A 42 10.37 15.24 -0.68
C LEU A 42 9.39 16.17 0.03
N CYS A 43 9.80 16.82 1.12
CA CYS A 43 8.97 17.79 1.83
C CYS A 43 8.64 18.99 0.94
N HIS A 44 9.60 19.48 0.14
CA HIS A 44 9.33 20.51 -0.84
C HIS A 44 8.34 20.05 -1.91
N TYR A 45 8.52 18.83 -2.42
CA TYR A 45 7.59 18.23 -3.38
C TYR A 45 6.16 18.13 -2.84
N ALA A 46 5.96 17.62 -1.62
CA ALA A 46 4.64 17.44 -1.02
C ALA A 46 3.85 18.75 -0.80
N VAL A 47 4.53 19.89 -0.64
CA VAL A 47 3.91 21.20 -0.44
C VAL A 47 3.42 21.81 -1.77
N ASP A 48 4.10 21.49 -2.87
CA ASP A 48 3.80 22.05 -4.19
C ASP A 48 2.83 21.20 -5.02
N LEU A 49 2.50 19.98 -4.57
CA LEU A 49 1.62 19.07 -5.31
C LEU A 49 0.13 19.42 -5.15
N ARG A 50 -0.40 20.08 -6.17
CA ARG A 50 -1.73 19.74 -6.67
C ARG A 50 -1.55 18.94 -7.93
N ASP A 51 -1.55 17.62 -7.79
CA ASP A 51 -1.61 16.75 -8.96
C ASP A 51 -2.81 17.15 -9.83
N PRO A 52 -2.67 17.15 -11.17
CA PRO A 52 -3.78 17.42 -12.04
C PRO A 52 -4.87 16.35 -11.85
N PRO A 53 -6.16 16.70 -12.00
CA PRO A 53 -7.23 15.73 -11.94
C PRO A 53 -7.04 14.66 -13.03
N PHE A 54 -7.33 13.40 -12.68
CA PHE A 54 -7.44 12.31 -13.63
C PHE A 54 -8.49 12.63 -14.69
N THR A 55 -8.15 12.32 -15.93
CA THR A 55 -9.04 12.43 -17.09
C THR A 55 -9.74 11.11 -17.36
N ALA A 56 -10.95 11.18 -17.95
CA ALA A 56 -11.62 9.98 -18.45
C ALA A 56 -10.74 9.17 -19.43
N GLN A 57 -9.82 9.80 -20.17
CA GLN A 57 -8.90 9.10 -21.08
C GLN A 57 -7.90 8.22 -20.33
N GLU A 58 -7.32 8.71 -19.23
CA GLU A 58 -6.40 7.93 -18.38
C GLU A 58 -7.10 6.74 -17.72
N ILE A 59 -8.33 6.96 -17.22
CA ILE A 59 -9.15 5.89 -16.65
C ILE A 59 -9.48 4.83 -17.73
N ARG A 60 -9.87 5.28 -18.93
CA ARG A 60 -10.13 4.39 -20.07
C ARG A 60 -8.89 3.58 -20.45
N ALA A 61 -7.74 4.24 -20.57
CA ALA A 61 -6.49 3.59 -20.93
C ALA A 61 -6.16 2.48 -19.94
N THR A 62 -6.27 2.76 -18.64
CA THR A 62 -6.00 1.78 -17.57
C THR A 62 -6.98 0.60 -17.62
N ASN A 63 -8.27 0.87 -17.76
CA ASN A 63 -9.33 -0.16 -17.87
C ASN A 63 -9.16 -1.07 -19.10
N GLY A 64 -8.57 -0.55 -20.18
CA GLY A 64 -8.29 -1.29 -21.40
C GLY A 64 -7.05 -2.17 -21.35
N THR A 65 -6.21 -2.06 -20.31
CA THR A 65 -4.99 -2.85 -20.20
C THR A 65 -5.22 -4.23 -19.59
N ASP A 66 -4.49 -5.24 -20.07
CA ASP A 66 -4.42 -6.55 -19.43
C ASP A 66 -3.64 -6.52 -18.09
N LYS A 67 -3.02 -5.37 -17.77
CA LYS A 67 -2.34 -5.13 -16.49
C LYS A 67 -3.33 -5.05 -15.33
N MET A 68 -4.55 -4.58 -15.59
CA MET A 68 -5.66 -4.69 -14.64
C MET A 68 -6.06 -6.15 -14.58
N ALA A 69 -5.59 -6.85 -13.56
CA ALA A 69 -5.84 -8.28 -13.41
C ALA A 69 -7.31 -8.50 -13.02
N LYS A 70 -8.17 -8.60 -14.05
CA LYS A 70 -9.62 -8.81 -13.99
C LYS A 70 -10.00 -9.95 -13.01
N LYS A 71 -9.16 -11.00 -12.95
CA LYS A 71 -9.35 -12.17 -12.08
C LYS A 71 -8.81 -12.03 -10.65
N LYS A 72 -8.44 -10.83 -10.19
CA LYS A 72 -8.07 -10.63 -8.78
C LYS A 72 -9.33 -10.62 -7.91
N ALA A 73 -9.21 -11.14 -6.69
CA ALA A 73 -10.27 -11.00 -5.69
C ALA A 73 -10.51 -9.52 -5.42
N PRO A 74 -11.77 -9.10 -5.21
CA PRO A 74 -12.09 -7.71 -4.95
C PRO A 74 -11.48 -7.22 -3.63
N GLY A 75 -11.44 -5.90 -3.48
CA GLY A 75 -11.08 -5.26 -2.23
C GLY A 75 -12.12 -5.50 -1.12
N GLY A 76 -11.92 -4.87 0.03
CA GLY A 76 -12.91 -4.87 1.12
C GLY A 76 -14.29 -4.28 0.73
N ASP A 77 -14.37 -3.55 -0.38
CA ASP A 77 -15.58 -2.95 -0.93
C ASP A 77 -16.38 -3.89 -1.84
N HIS A 78 -15.83 -5.07 -2.15
CA HIS A 78 -16.38 -6.05 -3.08
C HIS A 78 -16.54 -5.56 -4.53
N ILE A 79 -15.94 -4.42 -4.90
CA ILE A 79 -15.96 -3.90 -6.26
C ILE A 79 -14.87 -4.65 -7.07
N THR A 80 -15.29 -5.42 -8.06
CA THR A 80 -14.36 -6.11 -8.96
C THR A 80 -13.92 -5.19 -10.10
N MET A 81 -12.83 -5.54 -10.79
CA MET A 81 -12.42 -4.78 -11.97
C MET A 81 -13.46 -4.84 -13.10
N GLU A 82 -14.17 -5.96 -13.26
CA GLU A 82 -15.26 -6.05 -14.22
C GLU A 82 -16.36 -5.03 -13.92
N MET A 83 -16.71 -4.85 -12.64
CA MET A 83 -17.70 -3.85 -12.22
C MET A 83 -17.21 -2.43 -12.53
N THR A 84 -15.95 -2.12 -12.20
CA THR A 84 -15.35 -0.81 -12.52
C THR A 84 -15.35 -0.55 -14.02
N ILE A 85 -14.99 -1.55 -14.84
CA ILE A 85 -15.03 -1.44 -16.30
C ILE A 85 -16.46 -1.19 -16.80
N GLU A 86 -17.45 -1.88 -16.25
CA GLU A 86 -18.85 -1.77 -16.68
C GLU A 86 -19.48 -0.44 -16.24
N ILE A 87 -19.16 0.03 -15.03
CA ILE A 87 -19.51 1.38 -14.56
C ILE A 87 -18.90 2.41 -15.49
N PHE A 88 -17.62 2.27 -15.85
CA PHE A 88 -16.96 3.23 -16.74
C PHE A 88 -17.61 3.28 -18.13
N LYS A 89 -18.00 2.13 -18.71
CA LYS A 89 -18.70 2.09 -19.99
C LYS A 89 -20.08 2.75 -19.91
N SER A 90 -20.80 2.52 -18.81
CA SER A 90 -22.16 3.00 -18.61
C SER A 90 -22.20 4.49 -18.27
N CYS A 91 -21.30 4.94 -17.40
CA CYS A 91 -21.23 6.31 -16.91
C CYS A 91 -19.77 6.65 -16.51
N PRO A 92 -18.94 7.09 -17.47
CA PRO A 92 -17.52 7.40 -17.23
C PRO A 92 -17.29 8.41 -16.11
N THR A 93 -18.22 9.35 -15.95
CA THR A 93 -18.12 10.48 -15.02
C THR A 93 -18.14 10.05 -13.55
N ILE A 94 -18.71 8.89 -13.21
CA ILE A 94 -18.75 8.41 -11.81
C ILE A 94 -17.34 8.16 -11.30
N LEU A 95 -16.54 7.36 -12.03
CA LEU A 95 -15.19 7.01 -11.60
C LEU A 95 -14.26 8.22 -11.64
N GLU A 96 -14.38 9.05 -12.66
CA GLU A 96 -13.65 10.31 -12.74
C GLU A 96 -13.93 11.22 -11.54
N THR A 97 -15.21 11.38 -11.18
CA THR A 97 -15.60 12.20 -10.02
C THR A 97 -15.06 11.62 -8.72
N VAL A 98 -15.19 10.31 -8.51
CA VAL A 98 -14.75 9.65 -7.28
C VAL A 98 -13.23 9.75 -7.14
N PHE A 99 -12.46 9.43 -8.19
CA PHE A 99 -11.00 9.48 -8.14
C PHE A 99 -10.48 10.90 -7.96
N ASN A 100 -11.07 11.87 -8.66
CA ASN A 100 -10.67 13.27 -8.51
C ASN A 100 -11.05 13.85 -7.14
N LYS A 101 -12.16 13.40 -6.54
CA LYS A 101 -12.48 13.77 -5.16
C LYS A 101 -11.53 13.16 -4.15
N CYS A 102 -11.09 11.91 -4.34
CA CYS A 102 -10.05 11.32 -3.50
C CYS A 102 -8.73 12.09 -3.61
N LEU A 103 -8.36 12.51 -4.83
CA LEU A 103 -7.16 13.31 -5.08
C LEU A 103 -7.24 14.69 -4.43
N GLU A 104 -8.38 15.38 -4.58
CA GLU A 104 -8.63 16.71 -3.98
C GLU A 104 -8.61 16.68 -2.45
N LEU A 105 -9.19 15.64 -1.84
CA LEU A 105 -9.28 15.51 -0.39
C LEU A 105 -8.01 14.90 0.23
N GLY A 106 -7.15 14.27 -0.57
CA GLY A 106 -5.98 13.54 -0.09
C GLY A 106 -6.33 12.31 0.76
N SER A 107 -7.50 11.71 0.55
CA SER A 107 -8.02 10.60 1.35
C SER A 107 -8.85 9.64 0.51
N PHE A 108 -8.88 8.37 0.88
CA PHE A 108 -9.72 7.36 0.24
C PHE A 108 -10.84 6.90 1.19
N PRO A 109 -11.93 6.31 0.66
CA PRO A 109 -12.90 5.59 1.47
C PRO A 109 -12.22 4.60 2.42
N GLU A 110 -12.63 4.61 3.69
CA GLU A 110 -12.03 3.78 4.74
C GLU A 110 -11.99 2.27 4.40
N VAL A 111 -13.00 1.79 3.66
CA VAL A 111 -13.08 0.40 3.21
C VAL A 111 -11.98 0.03 2.20
N TRP A 112 -11.40 1.01 1.49
CA TRP A 112 -10.27 0.84 0.59
C TRP A 112 -8.92 0.86 1.31
N GLU A 113 -8.85 1.52 2.47
CA GLU A 113 -7.62 1.80 3.22
C GLU A 113 -7.26 0.74 4.28
N ARG A 114 -8.02 -0.36 4.37
CA ARG A 114 -7.75 -1.43 5.36
C ARG A 114 -7.05 -2.64 4.72
N PRO A 115 -5.73 -2.60 4.48
CA PRO A 115 -5.00 -3.74 3.97
C PRO A 115 -4.80 -4.81 5.05
N LYS A 116 -4.83 -6.06 4.63
CA LYS A 116 -4.36 -7.20 5.42
C LYS A 116 -2.85 -7.33 5.22
N LEU A 117 -2.09 -7.26 6.32
CA LEU A 117 -0.67 -7.57 6.29
C LEU A 117 -0.45 -9.08 6.19
N ILE A 118 0.27 -9.50 5.16
CA ILE A 118 0.67 -10.88 4.91
C ILE A 118 2.20 -10.95 4.96
N LEU A 119 2.76 -11.92 5.69
CA LEU A 119 4.20 -12.15 5.74
C LEU A 119 4.53 -13.38 4.90
N LEU A 120 5.32 -13.18 3.83
CA LEU A 120 5.75 -14.26 2.96
C LEU A 120 7.17 -14.68 3.30
N ASN A 121 7.40 -15.98 3.50
CA ASN A 121 8.74 -16.47 3.80
C ASN A 121 9.62 -16.39 2.55
N LYS A 122 10.82 -15.81 2.70
CA LYS A 122 11.84 -15.75 1.67
C LYS A 122 12.40 -17.15 1.37
N PRO A 123 12.48 -17.55 0.09
CA PRO A 123 13.07 -18.83 -0.28
C PRO A 123 14.48 -19.02 0.32
N GLY A 124 14.71 -20.17 0.95
CA GLY A 124 16.02 -20.52 1.52
C GLY A 124 16.39 -19.79 2.81
N LYS A 125 15.48 -19.02 3.43
CA LYS A 125 15.71 -18.35 4.71
C LYS A 125 15.03 -19.08 5.86
N ASN A 126 15.65 -19.08 7.03
CA ASN A 126 15.14 -19.77 8.22
C ASN A 126 13.81 -19.13 8.71
N PRO A 127 12.67 -19.83 8.68
CA PRO A 127 11.38 -19.28 9.12
C PRO A 127 11.33 -18.86 10.60
N GLY A 128 12.29 -19.30 11.42
CA GLY A 128 12.39 -18.90 12.81
C GLY A 128 12.85 -17.45 13.04
N LEU A 129 13.35 -16.75 12.00
CA LEU A 129 13.85 -15.37 12.08
C LEU A 129 12.83 -14.39 11.49
N SER A 130 12.66 -13.23 12.13
CA SER A 130 11.77 -12.15 11.65
C SER A 130 12.20 -11.63 10.27
N GLY A 131 13.51 -11.40 10.05
CA GLY A 131 14.07 -10.92 8.78
C GLY A 131 13.96 -11.89 7.59
N SER A 132 13.48 -13.13 7.83
CA SER A 132 13.23 -14.12 6.78
C SER A 132 11.91 -13.91 6.05
N TYR A 133 11.12 -12.91 6.43
CA TYR A 133 9.84 -12.61 5.80
C TYR A 133 9.89 -11.32 4.98
N ASP A 134 9.13 -11.29 3.90
CA ASP A 134 8.79 -10.08 3.15
C ASP A 134 7.36 -9.66 3.51
N PRO A 135 7.17 -8.42 3.99
CA PRO A 135 5.84 -7.90 4.25
C PRO A 135 5.12 -7.55 2.94
N PHE A 136 3.85 -7.95 2.85
CA PHE A 136 2.96 -7.66 1.73
C PHE A 136 1.62 -7.15 2.25
N ALA A 137 1.21 -5.95 1.81
CA ALA A 137 -0.10 -5.39 2.11
C ALA A 137 -1.10 -5.82 1.02
N SER A 138 -2.11 -6.61 1.40
CA SER A 138 -3.18 -7.05 0.50
C SER A 138 -4.47 -6.33 0.82
N SER A 139 -5.05 -5.61 -0.15
CA SER A 139 -6.40 -5.03 -0.01
C SER A 139 -7.53 -6.05 -0.18
N ARG A 140 -7.22 -7.33 -0.46
CA ARG A 140 -8.22 -8.38 -0.73
C ARG A 140 -8.96 -8.82 0.53
N SER A 141 -10.28 -8.99 0.41
CA SER A 141 -11.16 -9.60 1.42
C SER A 141 -10.89 -11.09 1.58
#